data_AF-A0A158A6Q5-F1
#
_entry.id   AF-A0A158A6Q5-F1
#
_cell.length_a   1.000
_cell.length_b   1.000
_cell.length_c   1.000
_cell.angle_alpha   90.00
_cell.angle_beta   90.00
_cell.angle_gamma   90.00
#
_symmetry.space_group_name_H-M   'P 1'
#
loop_
_entity.id
_entity.type
_entity.pdbx_description
1 polymer ?
#
loop_
_entity_poly.entity_id
_entity_poly.type
_entity_poly.pdbx_seq_one_letter_code
_entity_poly.pdbx_strand_id
1 'polypeptide(L)' 'MCMNRISHWIYVGANAYLECSFIPWQNRCVFRRTVDLNSICLQ' A
#
# COMPACT_ATOMS: atom_id res chain seq x y z
N MET A 1 8.97 22.69 29.61
CA MET A 1 9.19 22.73 28.15
C MET A 1 8.49 21.53 27.55
N CYS A 2 7.30 21.71 26.98
CA CYS A 2 6.51 20.61 26.42
C CYS A 2 6.83 20.48 24.93
N MET A 3 7.50 19.40 24.53
CA MET A 3 7.75 19.09 23.13
C MET A 3 6.47 18.47 22.55
N ASN A 4 5.70 19.24 21.79
CA ASN A 4 4.61 18.73 20.95
C ASN A 4 5.22 17.82 19.87
N ARG A 5 5.33 16.51 20.14
CA ARG A 5 5.61 15.52 19.10
C ARG A 5 4.36 15.31 18.27
N ILE A 6 4.31 15.95 17.12
CA ILE A 6 3.33 15.67 16.09
C ILE A 6 3.75 14.37 15.40
N SER A 7 3.18 13.24 15.83
CA SER A 7 3.43 11.93 15.23
C SER A 7 2.63 11.80 13.92
N HIS A 8 3.11 12.38 12.83
CA HIS A 8 2.53 12.19 11.51
C HIS A 8 2.96 10.83 10.95
N TRP A 9 2.06 9.85 11.01
CA TRP A 9 2.25 8.56 10.38
C TRP A 9 1.87 8.67 8.90
N ILE A 10 2.81 8.34 8.01
CA ILE A 10 2.50 8.14 6.59
C ILE A 10 2.50 6.64 6.33
N TYR A 11 1.40 6.15 5.75
CA TYR A 11 1.32 4.79 5.23
C TYR A 11 1.90 4.78 3.82
N VAL A 12 3.02 4.07 3.64
CA VAL A 12 3.66 3.91 2.34
C VAL A 12 3.59 2.44 1.96
N GLY A 13 2.96 2.15 0.82
CA GLY A 13 3.00 0.81 0.22
C GLY A 13 4.38 0.56 -0.38
N ALA A 14 5.11 -0.44 0.11
CA ALA A 14 6.37 -0.91 -0.47
C ALA A 14 6.13 -2.17 -1.32
N ASN A 15 7.08 -2.50 -2.20
CA ASN A 15 7.06 -3.73 -3.02
C ASN A 15 5.73 -3.96 -3.76
N ALA A 16 5.34 -2.99 -4.60
CA ALA A 16 4.12 -3.12 -5.38
C ALA A 16 4.31 -4.12 -6.53
N TYR A 17 3.74 -5.32 -6.39
CA TYR A 17 3.69 -6.30 -7.47
C TYR A 17 2.34 -6.20 -8.20
N LEU A 18 2.40 -6.17 -9.53
CA LEU A 18 1.22 -6.19 -10.38
C LEU A 18 1.00 -7.63 -10.87
N GLU A 19 -0.02 -8.28 -10.35
CA GLU A 19 -0.43 -9.60 -10.83
C GLU A 19 -1.67 -9.46 -11.73
N CYS A 20 -1.66 -10.19 -12.84
CA CYS A 20 -2.79 -10.26 -13.77
C CYS A 20 -3.40 -11.66 -13.69
N SER A 21 -4.69 -11.73 -13.37
CA SER A 21 -5.44 -12.99 -13.40
C SER A 21 -6.58 -12.89 -14.40
N PHE A 22 -6.61 -13.80 -15.37
CA PHE A 22 -7.74 -13.91 -16.28
C PHE A 22 -8.92 -14.57 -15.56
N ILE A 23 -10.10 -13.94 -15.61
CA ILE A 23 -11.34 -14.44 -15.02
C ILE A 23 -12.25 -14.93 -16.15
N PRO A 24 -12.34 -16.26 -16.40
CA PRO A 24 -13.05 -16.79 -17.57
C PRO A 24 -14.54 -16.43 -17.59
N TRP A 25 -15.23 -16.50 -16.45
CA TRP A 25 -16.67 -16.21 -16.36
C TRP A 25 -17.00 -14.71 -16.46
N GLN A 26 -16.00 -13.83 -16.42
CA GLN A 26 -16.17 -12.39 -16.69
C GLN A 26 -15.50 -11.95 -18.00
N ASN A 27 -14.91 -12.89 -18.74
CA ASN A 27 -14.13 -12.66 -19.96
C ASN A 27 -13.21 -11.44 -19.86
N ARG A 28 -12.55 -11.26 -18.72
CA ARG A 28 -11.70 -10.09 -18.45
C ARG A 28 -10.51 -10.45 -17.58
N CYS A 29 -9.44 -9.69 -17.75
CA CYS A 29 -8.30 -9.71 -16.85
C CYS A 29 -8.56 -8.79 -15.65
N VAL A 30 -8.30 -9.28 -14.44
CA VAL A 30 -8.31 -8.48 -13.22
C VAL A 30 -6.87 -8.28 -12.78
N PHE A 31 -6.49 -7.01 -12.63
CA PHE A 31 -5.20 -6.63 -12.08
C PHE A 31 -5.32 -6.52 -10.57
N ARG A 32 -4.49 -7.27 -9.85
CA ARG A 32 -4.39 -7.19 -8.41
C ARG A 32 -3.05 -6.56 -8.06
N ARG A 33 -3.12 -5.50 -7.25
CA ARG A 33 -1.93 -4.84 -6.71
C ARG A 33 -1.81 -5.28 -5.26
N THR A 34 -0.79 -6.07 -4.97
CA THR A 34 -0.42 -6.37 -3.58
C THR A 34 0.67 -5.38 -3.19
N VAL A 35 0.50 -4.70 -2.06
CA VAL A 35 1.47 -3.75 -1.52
C VAL A 35 1.76 -4.14 -0.08
N ASP A 36 3.03 -4.12 0.30
CA ASP A 36 3.43 -4.29 1.69
C ASP A 36 3.13 -2.99 2.43
N LEU A 37 2.26 -3.05 3.44
CA LEU A 37 1.92 -1.88 4.24
C LEU A 37 3.07 -1.56 5.20
N ASN A 38 3.76 -0.45 4.99
CA ASN A 38 4.76 0.05 5.91
C ASN A 38 4.33 1.39 6.52
N SER A 39 4.41 1.50 7.84
CA SER A 39 4.22 2.76 8.57
C SER A 39 5.58 3.43 8.76
N ILE A 40 5.76 4.62 8.19
CA ILE A 40 6.99 5.40 8.37
C ILE A 40 6.64 6.61 9.25
N CYS A 41 7.41 6.80 10.32
CA CYS A 41 7.35 8.01 11.13
C CYS A 41 8.31 9.04 10.51
N LEU A 42 7.80 10.19 10.08
CA LEU A 42 8.65 11.32 9.70
C LEU A 42 9.12 12.00 10.99
N GLN A 43 10.41 11.87 11.30
CA GLN A 43 11.04 12.52 12.45
C GLN A 43 11.58 13.91 12.09
#